data_AF-A0A7I7SBT8-F1
#
_entry.id   AF-A0A7I7SBT8-F1
#
_cell.length_a   1.000
_cell.length_b   1.000
_cell.length_c   1.000
_cell.angle_alpha   90.00
_cell.angle_beta   90.00
_cell.angle_gamma   90.00
#
_symmetry.space_group_name_H-M   'P 1'
#
loop_
_entity.id
_entity.type
_entity.pdbx_description
1 polymer ?
#
loop_
_entity_poly.entity_id
_entity_poly.type
_entity_poly.pdbx_seq_one_letter_code
_entity_poly.pdbx_strand_id
1 'polypeptide(L)'
;MSDGAPQTRIELSGLPGIPEVMLSSALLARLPQNTAPAPWHCRCSAVVWLARGGRAAAAALPSALATNSALATVGGFVRYTDTPVGPYDEVLGLVGSRSGITPWGSVALMAVDSAASLVGGRTNWAMPKTLARFDGEPAANATMTAHGDDALQWQVSARPRVLVGPSVPVKASGTARQVFSDGSIGESRLRFTGRVRPALVNVTVTSAGTLSSWLRPGRHLGAVIDSASFTLDEPRFR
;
A
#
# COMPACT_ATOMS: atom_id res chain seq x y z
N MET A 1 40.19 4.51 9.68
CA MET A 1 39.01 5.38 9.84
C MET A 1 38.69 5.93 8.46
N SER A 2 37.68 5.37 7.80
CA SER A 2 37.10 5.97 6.58
C SER A 2 35.70 6.40 6.98
N ASP A 3 35.54 7.69 7.28
CA ASP A 3 34.22 8.32 7.37
C ASP A 3 33.61 8.27 5.97
N GLY A 4 32.86 7.21 5.71
CA GLY A 4 32.02 7.12 4.52
C GLY A 4 30.93 8.17 4.65
N ALA A 5 30.93 9.16 3.75
CA ALA A 5 29.80 10.06 3.59
C ALA A 5 28.51 9.21 3.55
N PRO A 6 27.43 9.62 4.25
CA PRO A 6 26.20 8.85 4.25
C PRO A 6 25.76 8.67 2.79
N GLN A 7 25.78 7.42 2.32
CA GLN A 7 25.30 7.10 0.98
C GLN A 7 23.84 7.53 0.90
N THR A 8 23.57 8.55 0.10
CA THR A 8 22.22 9.03 -0.15
C THR A 8 21.44 7.90 -0.82
N ARG A 9 20.55 7.24 -0.07
CA ARG A 9 19.68 6.17 -0.56
C ARG A 9 18.51 6.77 -1.33
N ILE A 10 18.78 7.31 -2.52
CA ILE A 10 17.80 8.03 -3.33
C ILE A 10 16.64 7.14 -3.78
N GLU A 11 16.88 5.84 -3.94
CA GLU A 11 15.86 4.83 -4.20
C GLU A 11 14.84 4.72 -3.06
N LEU A 12 15.25 5.10 -1.85
CA LEU A 12 14.38 5.19 -0.69
C LEU A 12 13.85 6.60 -0.52
N SER A 13 14.67 7.65 -0.48
CA SER A 13 14.19 9.00 -0.10
C SER A 13 13.58 9.79 -1.25
N GLY A 14 13.88 9.45 -2.50
CA GLY A 14 13.53 10.23 -3.70
C GLY A 14 12.21 9.86 -4.36
N LEU A 15 11.41 8.97 -3.76
CA LEU A 15 10.13 8.58 -4.35
C LEU A 15 9.07 9.68 -4.15
N PRO A 16 8.29 10.01 -5.19
CA PRO A 16 7.17 10.92 -5.04
C PRO A 16 6.08 10.27 -4.17
N GLY A 17 5.39 11.08 -3.38
CA GLY A 17 4.31 10.59 -2.54
C GLY A 17 3.71 11.67 -1.66
N ILE A 18 2.70 11.28 -0.88
CA ILE A 18 2.08 12.14 0.12
C ILE A 18 3.04 12.36 1.32
N PRO A 19 2.82 13.39 2.15
CA PRO A 19 3.68 13.66 3.31
C PRO A 19 3.86 12.46 4.26
N GLU A 20 2.85 11.61 4.42
CA GLU A 20 2.84 10.44 5.30
C GLU A 20 3.85 9.35 4.92
N VAL A 21 4.33 9.33 3.67
CA VAL A 21 5.28 8.30 3.18
C VAL A 21 6.71 8.81 3.05
N MET A 22 6.95 10.06 3.44
CA MET A 22 8.28 10.65 3.47
C MET A 22 9.05 10.08 4.65
N LEU A 23 10.28 9.62 4.39
CA LEU A 23 11.12 9.01 5.41
C LEU A 23 12.00 10.07 6.05
N SER A 24 12.00 10.13 7.38
CA SER A 24 12.92 10.98 8.13
C SER A 24 14.37 10.52 7.93
N SER A 25 15.32 11.43 8.07
CA SER A 25 16.75 11.09 8.03
C SER A 25 17.12 10.08 9.11
N ALA A 26 16.47 10.13 10.29
CA ALA A 26 16.68 9.18 11.37
C ALA A 26 16.20 7.77 11.02
N LEU A 27 15.05 7.64 10.34
CA LEU A 27 14.58 6.35 9.82
C LEU A 27 15.51 5.84 8.71
N LEU A 28 15.84 6.68 7.72
CA LEU A 28 16.71 6.28 6.62
C LEU A 28 18.06 5.70 7.09
N ALA A 29 18.67 6.30 8.11
CA ALA A 29 19.97 5.89 8.64
C ALA A 29 19.97 4.47 9.27
N ARG A 30 18.81 3.95 9.69
CA ARG A 30 18.67 2.62 10.33
C ARG A 30 18.10 1.55 9.42
N LEU A 31 17.71 1.88 8.19
CA LEU A 31 17.08 0.93 7.28
C LEU A 31 18.10 -0.09 6.74
N PRO A 32 17.74 -1.39 6.68
CA PRO A 32 18.64 -2.42 6.16
C PRO A 32 18.85 -2.28 4.65
N GLN A 33 19.81 -3.03 4.11
CA GLN A 33 19.93 -3.20 2.67
C GLN A 33 18.79 -4.07 2.11
N ASN A 34 18.48 -3.93 0.83
CA ASN A 34 17.54 -4.83 0.17
C ASN A 34 18.20 -6.20 -0.05
N THR A 35 17.62 -7.26 0.50
CA THR A 35 18.10 -8.64 0.35
C THR A 35 17.10 -9.53 -0.41
N ALA A 36 15.97 -8.98 -0.85
CA ALA A 36 14.89 -9.73 -1.49
C ALA A 36 14.49 -9.04 -2.81
N PRO A 37 15.13 -9.35 -3.94
CA PRO A 37 14.76 -8.78 -5.22
C PRO A 37 13.34 -9.20 -5.63
N ALA A 38 12.73 -8.45 -6.56
CA ALA A 38 11.52 -8.89 -7.26
C ALA A 38 11.80 -10.16 -8.10
N PRO A 39 10.77 -10.95 -8.46
CA PRO A 39 9.37 -10.84 -8.06
C PRO A 39 9.12 -11.38 -6.65
N TRP A 40 8.04 -10.92 -5.99
CA TRP A 40 7.62 -11.49 -4.70
C TRP A 40 6.36 -12.35 -4.86
N HIS A 41 6.42 -13.51 -4.23
CA HIS A 41 5.26 -14.38 -3.99
C HIS A 41 4.88 -14.28 -2.51
N CYS A 42 3.62 -13.97 -2.26
CA CYS A 42 3.15 -13.68 -0.91
C CYS A 42 1.90 -14.49 -0.56
N ARG A 43 1.72 -14.80 0.72
CA ARG A 43 0.46 -15.26 1.30
C ARG A 43 -0.03 -14.28 2.35
N CYS A 44 -1.33 -14.04 2.38
CA CYS A 44 -1.92 -13.07 3.29
C CYS A 44 -3.38 -13.34 3.63
N SER A 45 -3.84 -12.67 4.68
CA SER A 45 -5.25 -12.33 4.93
C SER A 45 -5.41 -10.81 4.91
N ALA A 46 -6.62 -10.31 4.66
CA ALA A 46 -6.81 -8.87 4.50
C ALA A 46 -8.23 -8.41 4.77
N VAL A 47 -8.36 -7.11 5.03
CA VAL A 47 -9.61 -6.35 4.91
C VAL A 47 -9.35 -5.27 3.87
N VAL A 48 -10.16 -5.22 2.82
CA VAL A 48 -10.07 -4.19 1.79
C VAL A 48 -11.40 -3.45 1.66
N TRP A 49 -11.35 -2.19 1.29
CA TRP A 49 -12.54 -1.39 1.02
C TRP A 49 -12.35 -0.45 -0.17
N LEU A 50 -13.46 -0.19 -0.84
CA LEU A 50 -13.54 0.70 -1.98
C LEU A 50 -14.17 2.03 -1.54
N ALA A 51 -13.48 3.12 -1.86
CA ALA A 51 -13.98 4.47 -1.72
C ALA A 51 -13.98 5.20 -3.07
N ARG A 52 -14.73 6.31 -3.13
CA ARG A 52 -14.83 7.12 -4.34
C ARG A 52 -13.51 7.83 -4.62
N GLY A 53 -13.12 7.88 -5.89
CA GLY A 53 -12.01 8.72 -6.33
C GLY A 53 -12.39 10.21 -6.37
N GLY A 54 -11.86 10.92 -7.38
CA GLY A 54 -12.06 12.35 -7.59
C GLY A 54 -10.80 13.18 -7.29
N ARG A 55 -10.96 14.51 -7.21
CA ARG A 55 -9.82 15.45 -7.18
C ARG A 55 -8.81 15.21 -6.06
N ALA A 56 -9.27 14.90 -4.84
CA ALA A 56 -8.37 14.61 -3.72
C ALA A 56 -7.54 13.33 -3.95
N ALA A 57 -8.15 12.30 -4.52
CA ALA A 57 -7.44 11.07 -4.89
C ALA A 57 -6.46 11.29 -6.04
N ALA A 58 -6.84 12.12 -7.03
CA ALA A 58 -5.94 12.50 -8.11
C ALA A 58 -4.73 13.30 -7.59
N ALA A 59 -4.91 14.17 -6.60
CA ALA A 59 -3.84 14.92 -5.97
C ALA A 59 -2.88 14.05 -5.13
N ALA A 60 -3.28 12.83 -4.76
CA ALA A 60 -2.41 11.86 -4.09
C ALA A 60 -1.52 11.08 -5.08
N LEU A 61 -1.76 11.20 -6.39
CA LEU A 61 -0.90 10.60 -7.42
C LEU A 61 0.33 11.48 -7.67
N PRO A 62 1.51 10.87 -7.95
CA PRO A 62 2.63 11.60 -8.54
C PRO A 62 2.23 12.35 -9.80
N SER A 63 2.82 13.51 -10.05
CA SER A 63 2.51 14.36 -11.22
C SER A 63 2.65 13.62 -12.56
N ALA A 64 3.65 12.74 -12.69
CA ALA A 64 3.84 11.91 -13.89
C ALA A 64 2.71 10.88 -14.12
N LEU A 65 1.91 10.58 -13.10
CA LEU A 65 0.71 9.73 -13.17
C LEU A 65 -0.58 10.53 -13.04
N ALA A 66 -0.51 11.87 -12.94
CA ALA A 66 -1.68 12.69 -12.74
C ALA A 66 -2.61 12.56 -13.95
N THR A 67 -3.84 12.13 -13.69
CA THR A 67 -4.90 12.07 -14.70
C THR A 67 -6.14 12.81 -14.19
N ASN A 68 -7.00 13.22 -15.11
CA ASN A 68 -8.34 13.72 -14.76
C ASN A 68 -9.28 12.62 -14.23
N SER A 69 -8.80 11.38 -14.06
CA SER A 69 -9.62 10.18 -13.87
C SER A 69 -9.16 9.31 -12.70
N ALA A 70 -8.93 9.88 -11.52
CA ALA A 70 -8.90 9.06 -10.30
C ALA A 70 -10.31 8.49 -10.06
N LEU A 71 -10.54 7.25 -10.51
CA LEU A 71 -11.87 6.64 -10.58
C LEU A 71 -12.31 6.11 -9.21
N ALA A 72 -11.36 5.58 -8.45
CA ALA A 72 -11.61 4.95 -7.17
C ALA A 72 -10.38 5.06 -6.27
N THR A 73 -10.60 4.89 -4.98
CA THR A 73 -9.53 4.59 -4.02
C THR A 73 -9.81 3.25 -3.37
N VAL A 74 -8.76 2.48 -3.13
CA VAL A 74 -8.81 1.22 -2.40
C VAL A 74 -7.97 1.38 -1.16
N GLY A 75 -8.59 1.22 0.00
CA GLY A 75 -7.87 1.07 1.26
C GLY A 75 -7.80 -0.39 1.66
N GLY A 76 -6.79 -0.76 2.43
CA GLY A 76 -6.72 -2.10 2.97
C GLY A 76 -5.78 -2.25 4.14
N PHE A 77 -6.11 -3.18 5.01
CA PHE A 77 -5.19 -3.80 5.95
C PHE A 77 -4.87 -5.21 5.47
N VAL A 78 -3.60 -5.59 5.52
CA VAL A 78 -3.12 -6.89 5.05
C VAL A 78 -2.19 -7.46 6.10
N ARG A 79 -2.42 -8.70 6.49
CA ARG A 79 -1.48 -9.50 7.28
C ARG A 79 -0.79 -10.48 6.36
N TYR A 80 0.49 -10.28 6.15
CA TYR A 80 1.32 -11.18 5.38
C TYR A 80 1.87 -12.28 6.29
N THR A 81 1.58 -13.53 5.94
CA THR A 81 2.03 -14.70 6.70
C THR A 81 3.28 -15.33 6.10
N ASP A 82 3.54 -15.08 4.81
CA ASP A 82 4.66 -15.66 4.06
C ASP A 82 5.07 -14.68 2.96
N THR A 83 6.31 -14.18 3.03
CA THR A 83 6.94 -13.32 2.02
C THR A 83 8.46 -13.56 2.03
N PRO A 84 9.20 -13.11 1.00
CA PRO A 84 10.66 -13.19 0.98
C PRO A 84 11.39 -12.49 2.14
N VAL A 85 10.70 -11.60 2.87
CA VAL A 85 11.26 -10.85 4.00
C VAL A 85 10.61 -11.21 5.35
N GLY A 86 9.88 -12.32 5.39
CA GLY A 86 9.13 -12.77 6.57
C GLY A 86 7.72 -12.18 6.69
N PRO A 87 6.99 -12.53 7.76
CA PRO A 87 5.64 -12.01 8.00
C PRO A 87 5.67 -10.54 8.44
N TYR A 88 4.63 -9.79 8.09
CA TYR A 88 4.46 -8.39 8.49
C TYR A 88 3.00 -7.94 8.29
N ASP A 89 2.60 -6.88 8.99
CA ASP A 89 1.32 -6.22 8.78
C ASP A 89 1.49 -4.95 7.93
N GLU A 90 0.46 -4.63 7.15
CA GLU A 90 0.46 -3.53 6.19
C GLU A 90 -0.89 -2.80 6.19
N VAL A 91 -0.83 -1.47 6.12
CA VAL A 91 -1.95 -0.64 5.66
C VAL A 91 -1.58 -0.04 4.32
N LEU A 92 -2.50 -0.05 3.37
CA LEU A 92 -2.30 0.52 2.04
C LEU A 92 -3.46 1.40 1.61
N GLY A 93 -3.13 2.39 0.79
CA GLY A 93 -4.08 3.18 0.04
C GLY A 93 -3.62 3.28 -1.42
N LEU A 94 -4.46 2.82 -2.33
CA LEU A 94 -4.24 2.79 -3.76
C LEU A 94 -5.24 3.71 -4.45
N VAL A 95 -4.79 4.44 -5.46
CA VAL A 95 -5.63 5.22 -6.37
C VAL A 95 -5.77 4.45 -7.68
N GLY A 96 -7.00 4.11 -8.04
CA GLY A 96 -7.33 3.44 -9.29
C GLY A 96 -7.63 4.46 -10.40
N SER A 97 -7.03 4.24 -11.56
CA SER A 97 -7.23 5.08 -12.76
C SER A 97 -7.17 4.22 -14.03
N ARG A 98 -7.13 4.86 -15.20
CA ARG A 98 -7.07 4.18 -16.50
C ARG A 98 -6.31 4.98 -17.55
N SER A 99 -5.74 4.28 -18.52
CA SER A 99 -5.22 4.86 -19.77
C SER A 99 -6.06 4.30 -20.92
N GLY A 100 -6.87 5.14 -21.56
CA GLY A 100 -7.93 4.64 -22.44
C GLY A 100 -8.88 3.73 -21.66
N ILE A 101 -9.09 2.50 -22.12
CA ILE A 101 -9.91 1.50 -21.43
C ILE A 101 -9.13 0.63 -20.43
N THR A 102 -7.79 0.74 -20.39
CA THR A 102 -6.94 -0.14 -19.60
C THR A 102 -6.83 0.38 -18.16
N PRO A 103 -7.34 -0.35 -17.15
CA PRO A 103 -7.26 0.06 -15.75
C PRO A 103 -5.86 -0.18 -15.19
N TRP A 104 -5.47 0.67 -14.25
CA TRP A 104 -4.24 0.53 -13.46
C TRP A 104 -4.44 1.15 -12.08
N GLY A 105 -3.58 0.79 -11.13
CA GLY A 105 -3.55 1.38 -9.80
C GLY A 105 -2.17 1.93 -9.44
N SER A 106 -2.12 2.99 -8.66
CA SER A 106 -0.89 3.49 -8.04
C SER A 106 -1.07 3.48 -6.54
N VAL A 107 -0.16 2.84 -5.82
CA VAL A 107 -0.13 2.92 -4.37
C VAL A 107 0.34 4.33 -4.01
N ALA A 108 -0.47 5.06 -3.26
CA ALA A 108 -0.18 6.42 -2.78
C ALA A 108 0.26 6.43 -1.32
N LEU A 109 -0.18 5.43 -0.54
CA LEU A 109 0.28 5.14 0.81
C LEU A 109 0.51 3.65 0.95
N MET A 110 1.62 3.28 1.57
CA MET A 110 1.77 1.97 2.19
C MET A 110 2.55 2.15 3.48
N ALA A 111 2.16 1.50 4.55
CA ALA A 111 2.91 1.52 5.79
C ALA A 111 2.94 0.11 6.38
N VAL A 112 4.08 -0.27 6.95
CA VAL A 112 4.38 -1.65 7.37
C VAL A 112 5.12 -1.65 8.70
N ASP A 113 5.05 -2.76 9.45
CA ASP A 113 5.86 -2.96 10.66
C ASP A 113 7.21 -3.64 10.37
N SER A 114 7.53 -3.89 9.10
CA SER A 114 8.79 -4.50 8.66
C SER A 114 9.67 -3.54 7.85
N ALA A 115 10.84 -3.21 8.40
CA ALA A 115 11.85 -2.40 7.71
C ALA A 115 12.36 -3.07 6.42
N ALA A 116 12.45 -4.40 6.39
CA ALA A 116 12.83 -5.15 5.19
C ALA A 116 11.75 -5.06 4.09
N SER A 117 10.46 -5.11 4.46
CA SER A 117 9.35 -4.88 3.54
C SER A 117 9.33 -3.46 2.98
N LEU A 118 9.59 -2.45 3.84
CA LEU A 118 9.73 -1.06 3.42
C LEU A 118 10.83 -0.92 2.36
N VAL A 119 12.03 -1.39 2.67
CA VAL A 119 13.19 -1.27 1.77
C VAL A 119 12.95 -2.02 0.46
N GLY A 120 12.48 -3.27 0.53
CA GLY A 120 12.19 -4.08 -0.65
C GLY A 120 11.12 -3.43 -1.54
N GLY A 121 10.03 -2.94 -0.95
CA GLY A 121 8.95 -2.27 -1.69
C GLY A 121 9.39 -1.02 -2.44
N ARG A 122 10.18 -0.17 -1.77
CA ARG A 122 10.71 1.07 -2.36
C ARG A 122 11.74 0.78 -3.44
N THR A 123 12.68 -0.13 -3.17
CA THR A 123 13.78 -0.47 -4.09
C THR A 123 13.29 -1.19 -5.34
N ASN A 124 12.41 -2.20 -5.18
CA ASN A 124 12.02 -3.05 -6.30
C ASN A 124 10.90 -2.44 -7.16
N TRP A 125 10.00 -1.64 -6.57
CA TRP A 125 8.77 -1.20 -7.23
C TRP A 125 8.45 0.27 -7.07
N ALA A 126 9.32 1.05 -6.41
CA ALA A 126 9.02 2.45 -6.06
C ALA A 126 7.70 2.61 -5.28
N MET A 127 7.32 1.61 -4.47
CA MET A 127 6.11 1.71 -3.65
C MET A 127 6.37 2.67 -2.49
N PRO A 128 5.54 3.70 -2.27
CA PRO A 128 5.76 4.68 -1.21
C PRO A 128 5.46 4.09 0.17
N LYS A 129 6.38 3.27 0.68
CA LYS A 129 6.29 2.60 1.99
C LYS A 129 6.92 3.44 3.11
N THR A 130 6.27 3.51 4.26
CA THR A 130 6.84 4.00 5.54
C THR A 130 6.65 2.96 6.65
N LEU A 131 7.12 3.24 7.88
CA LEU A 131 6.87 2.40 9.04
C LEU A 131 5.57 2.77 9.76
N ALA A 132 4.90 1.75 10.29
CA ALA A 132 3.76 1.88 11.16
C ALA A 132 3.74 0.78 12.23
N ARG A 133 3.05 1.06 13.34
CA ARG A 133 2.70 0.08 14.36
C ARG A 133 1.24 -0.34 14.18
N PHE A 134 0.96 -1.61 14.45
CA PHE A 134 -0.36 -2.20 14.24
C PHE A 134 -0.93 -2.79 15.53
N ASP A 135 -2.23 -2.56 15.71
CA ASP A 135 -3.03 -3.17 16.76
C ASP A 135 -4.19 -3.95 16.13
N GLY A 136 -4.47 -5.14 16.66
CA GLY A 136 -5.58 -5.99 16.23
C GLY A 136 -5.26 -6.91 15.05
N GLU A 137 -6.28 -7.23 14.25
CA GLU A 137 -6.16 -8.18 13.14
C GLU A 137 -7.14 -7.90 11.99
N PRO A 138 -6.76 -8.20 10.74
CA PRO A 138 -7.63 -8.00 9.58
C PRO A 138 -8.64 -9.15 9.45
N ALA A 139 -9.52 -9.29 10.45
CA ALA A 139 -10.50 -10.37 10.54
C ALA A 139 -11.94 -9.84 10.60
N ALA A 140 -12.90 -10.75 10.38
CA ALA A 140 -14.32 -10.42 10.47
C ALA A 140 -14.69 -9.90 11.87
N ASN A 141 -15.36 -8.73 11.93
CA ASN A 141 -15.83 -8.08 13.15
C ASN A 141 -14.74 -7.61 14.14
N ALA A 142 -13.46 -7.82 13.82
CA ALA A 142 -12.32 -7.30 14.56
C ALA A 142 -11.93 -5.91 14.05
N THR A 143 -11.38 -5.06 14.92
CA THR A 143 -10.79 -3.79 14.50
C THR A 143 -9.30 -4.00 14.27
N MET A 144 -8.78 -3.42 13.18
CA MET A 144 -7.34 -3.24 12.99
C MET A 144 -7.01 -1.76 12.88
N THR A 145 -5.94 -1.34 13.53
CA THR A 145 -5.50 0.05 13.56
C THR A 145 -4.01 0.12 13.21
N ALA A 146 -3.65 1.07 12.35
CA ALA A 146 -2.26 1.43 12.05
C ALA A 146 -1.97 2.84 12.57
N HIS A 147 -0.78 3.01 13.12
CA HIS A 147 -0.24 4.27 13.59
C HIS A 147 1.08 4.55 12.87
N GLY A 148 1.26 5.74 12.30
CA GLY A 148 2.54 6.14 11.72
C GLY A 148 3.67 6.04 12.74
N ASP A 149 4.81 5.46 12.34
CA ASP A 149 5.97 5.22 13.21
C ASP A 149 7.23 5.93 12.69
N ASP A 150 7.03 7.14 12.18
CA ASP A 150 8.09 8.06 11.75
C ASP A 150 7.70 9.52 12.07
N ALA A 151 8.12 10.50 11.27
CA ALA A 151 8.00 11.91 11.58
C ALA A 151 6.55 12.43 11.62
N LEU A 152 5.71 12.06 10.65
CA LEU A 152 4.34 12.58 10.54
C LEU A 152 3.34 11.66 11.25
N GLN A 153 2.55 12.23 12.14
CA GLN A 153 1.54 11.49 12.90
C GLN A 153 0.25 11.32 12.09
N TRP A 154 -0.19 10.06 12.00
CA TRP A 154 -1.44 9.66 11.38
C TRP A 154 -1.91 8.32 11.96
N GLN A 155 -3.20 8.05 11.83
CA GLN A 155 -3.83 6.80 12.20
C GLN A 155 -4.90 6.41 11.19
N VAL A 156 -4.95 5.11 10.86
CA VAL A 156 -6.06 4.50 10.11
C VAL A 156 -6.63 3.39 10.99
N SER A 157 -7.95 3.30 11.11
CA SER A 157 -8.61 2.15 11.72
C SER A 157 -9.70 1.62 10.80
N ALA A 158 -9.84 0.31 10.72
CA ALA A 158 -10.90 -0.34 9.95
C ALA A 158 -11.55 -1.45 10.77
N ARG A 159 -12.88 -1.51 10.71
CA ARG A 159 -13.68 -2.58 11.29
C ARG A 159 -14.66 -3.12 10.25
N PRO A 160 -14.39 -4.31 9.65
CA PRO A 160 -15.32 -4.95 8.74
C PRO A 160 -16.46 -5.62 9.48
N ARG A 161 -17.66 -5.53 8.90
CA ARG A 161 -18.80 -6.37 9.20
C ARG A 161 -19.11 -7.20 7.97
N VAL A 162 -18.84 -8.50 8.06
CA VAL A 162 -19.11 -9.44 6.95
C VAL A 162 -20.62 -9.47 6.67
N LEU A 163 -20.97 -9.40 5.39
CA LEU A 163 -22.34 -9.53 4.93
C LEU A 163 -22.74 -11.01 4.88
N VAL A 164 -24.03 -11.28 5.03
CA VAL A 164 -24.56 -12.65 4.93
C VAL A 164 -24.29 -13.17 3.51
N GLY A 165 -23.59 -14.29 3.41
CA GLY A 165 -23.27 -14.92 2.12
C GLY A 165 -22.08 -15.87 2.20
N PRO A 166 -21.83 -16.64 1.12
CA PRO A 166 -20.70 -17.56 1.06
C PRO A 166 -19.37 -16.81 0.91
N SER A 167 -18.30 -17.43 1.41
CA SER A 167 -16.93 -17.12 1.00
C SER A 167 -16.73 -17.61 -0.44
N VAL A 168 -16.38 -16.71 -1.36
CA VAL A 168 -16.26 -17.04 -2.80
C VAL A 168 -14.79 -17.06 -3.25
N PRO A 169 -14.38 -18.05 -4.06
CA PRO A 169 -13.05 -18.04 -4.66
C PRO A 169 -12.96 -16.94 -5.72
N VAL A 170 -11.88 -16.15 -5.68
CA VAL A 170 -11.60 -15.08 -6.63
C VAL A 170 -10.21 -15.26 -7.19
N LYS A 171 -10.10 -15.12 -8.52
CA LYS A 171 -8.85 -14.95 -9.24
C LYS A 171 -8.90 -13.62 -9.97
N ALA A 172 -7.93 -12.76 -9.71
CA ALA A 172 -7.88 -11.43 -10.27
C ALA A 172 -6.46 -11.09 -10.72
N SER A 173 -6.34 -10.11 -11.61
CA SER A 173 -5.05 -9.52 -11.92
C SER A 173 -5.20 -8.04 -12.22
N GLY A 174 -4.17 -7.28 -11.93
CA GLY A 174 -4.14 -5.83 -12.09
C GLY A 174 -2.73 -5.35 -12.38
N THR A 175 -2.63 -4.11 -12.85
CA THR A 175 -1.33 -3.47 -13.11
C THR A 175 -1.13 -2.37 -12.08
N ALA A 176 -0.04 -2.47 -11.32
CA ALA A 176 0.45 -1.38 -10.49
C ALA A 176 1.39 -0.50 -11.31
N ARG A 177 1.23 0.82 -11.20
CA ARG A 177 2.14 1.80 -11.79
C ARG A 177 2.75 2.63 -10.69
N GLN A 178 4.07 2.82 -10.75
CA GLN A 178 4.80 3.66 -9.82
C GLN A 178 5.84 4.49 -10.55
N VAL A 179 6.16 5.64 -9.96
CA VAL A 179 7.20 6.53 -10.45
C VAL A 179 8.45 6.32 -9.61
N PHE A 180 9.53 5.90 -10.26
CA PHE A 180 10.82 5.69 -9.62
C PHE A 180 11.53 7.01 -9.35
N SER A 181 12.59 6.98 -8.55
CA SER A 181 13.35 8.18 -8.15
C SER A 181 14.01 8.91 -9.32
N ASP A 182 14.23 8.23 -10.44
CA ASP A 182 14.74 8.81 -11.69
C ASP A 182 13.63 9.38 -12.60
N GLY A 183 12.36 9.31 -12.16
CA GLY A 183 11.19 9.75 -12.91
C GLY A 183 10.63 8.71 -13.89
N SER A 184 11.27 7.55 -14.05
CA SER A 184 10.73 6.48 -14.90
C SER A 184 9.45 5.88 -14.31
N ILE A 185 8.55 5.41 -15.18
CA ILE A 185 7.31 4.75 -14.77
C ILE A 185 7.45 3.24 -14.94
N GLY A 186 7.45 2.52 -13.82
CA GLY A 186 7.45 1.05 -13.83
C GLY A 186 6.03 0.50 -13.74
N GLU A 187 5.70 -0.46 -14.60
CA GLU A 187 4.46 -1.24 -14.56
C GLU A 187 4.73 -2.64 -14.00
N SER A 188 4.04 -3.01 -12.92
CA SER A 188 4.18 -4.32 -12.28
C SER A 188 2.86 -5.07 -12.30
N ARG A 189 2.89 -6.34 -12.71
CA ARG A 189 1.68 -7.16 -12.76
C ARG A 189 1.43 -7.81 -11.41
N LEU A 190 0.26 -7.54 -10.84
CA LEU A 190 -0.28 -8.25 -9.69
C LEU A 190 -1.16 -9.39 -10.18
N ARG A 191 -0.91 -10.62 -9.71
CA ARG A 191 -1.82 -11.76 -9.85
C ARG A 191 -2.25 -12.22 -8.48
N PHE A 192 -3.55 -12.26 -8.24
CA PHE A 192 -4.15 -12.57 -6.95
C PHE A 192 -5.06 -13.80 -7.08
N THR A 193 -5.02 -14.69 -6.10
CA THR A 193 -6.01 -15.74 -5.90
C THR A 193 -6.33 -15.84 -4.41
N GLY A 194 -7.61 -15.93 -4.07
CA GLY A 194 -7.99 -16.04 -2.66
C GLY A 194 -9.46 -16.32 -2.46
N ARG A 195 -9.86 -16.34 -1.19
CA ARG A 195 -11.26 -16.46 -0.77
C ARG A 195 -11.73 -15.16 -0.15
N VAL A 196 -12.81 -14.60 -0.68
CA VAL A 196 -13.31 -13.29 -0.25
C VAL A 196 -14.73 -13.39 0.27
N ARG A 197 -15.03 -12.59 1.29
CA ARG A 197 -16.36 -12.41 1.86
C ARG A 197 -16.74 -10.93 1.79
N PRO A 198 -17.82 -10.56 1.09
CA PRO A 198 -18.28 -9.18 1.05
C PRO A 198 -18.51 -8.62 2.45
N ALA A 199 -18.15 -7.36 2.67
CA ALA A 199 -18.24 -6.70 3.95
C ALA A 199 -18.64 -5.23 3.80
N LEU A 200 -19.23 -4.67 4.85
CA LEU A 200 -19.25 -3.23 5.09
C LEU A 200 -18.11 -2.88 6.03
N VAL A 201 -17.25 -1.95 5.64
CA VAL A 201 -16.07 -1.57 6.42
C VAL A 201 -16.28 -0.16 6.96
N ASN A 202 -16.30 -0.02 8.29
CA ASN A 202 -16.25 1.29 8.93
C ASN A 202 -14.78 1.69 9.09
N VAL A 203 -14.43 2.86 8.57
CA VAL A 203 -13.05 3.34 8.51
C VAL A 203 -12.95 4.70 9.21
N THR A 204 -11.96 4.85 10.08
CA THR A 204 -11.53 6.14 10.60
C THR A 204 -10.14 6.45 10.08
N VAL A 205 -9.89 7.72 9.76
CA VAL A 205 -8.58 8.21 9.32
C VAL A 205 -8.34 9.55 9.96
N THR A 206 -7.23 9.67 10.68
CA THR A 206 -6.73 10.94 11.20
C THR A 206 -5.31 11.13 10.67
N SER A 207 -4.99 12.34 10.27
CA SER A 207 -3.64 12.68 9.79
C SER A 207 -3.40 14.16 9.95
N ALA A 208 -2.17 14.53 10.29
CA ALA A 208 -1.68 15.89 10.16
C ALA A 208 -1.39 16.29 8.69
N GLY A 209 -1.33 15.31 7.78
CA GLY A 209 -1.12 15.49 6.34
C GLY A 209 -2.41 15.39 5.53
N THR A 210 -2.30 14.83 4.32
CA THR A 210 -3.39 14.80 3.34
C THR A 210 -4.16 13.48 3.32
N LEU A 211 -3.72 12.46 4.07
CA LEU A 211 -4.25 11.10 4.00
C LEU A 211 -5.77 11.01 4.15
N SER A 212 -6.34 11.70 5.15
CA SER A 212 -7.79 11.67 5.43
C SER A 212 -8.64 12.30 4.32
N SER A 213 -8.06 13.16 3.47
CA SER A 213 -8.78 13.84 2.39
C SER A 213 -9.12 12.92 1.21
N TRP A 214 -8.31 11.88 0.99
CA TRP A 214 -8.43 10.99 -0.17
C TRP A 214 -8.70 9.53 0.23
N LEU A 215 -8.07 9.04 1.31
CA LEU A 215 -8.43 7.77 1.93
C LEU A 215 -9.54 8.05 2.95
N ARG A 216 -10.74 8.28 2.42
CA ARG A 216 -11.81 8.92 3.19
C ARG A 216 -12.29 8.07 4.36
N PRO A 217 -12.49 8.66 5.56
CA PRO A 217 -13.21 7.99 6.63
C PRO A 217 -14.68 7.77 6.25
N GLY A 218 -15.34 6.83 6.92
CA GLY A 218 -16.75 6.53 6.73
C GLY A 218 -17.03 5.04 6.52
N ARG A 219 -18.24 4.74 6.04
CA ARG A 219 -18.69 3.37 5.77
C ARG A 219 -18.54 3.06 4.28
N HIS A 220 -17.79 2.00 3.98
CA HIS A 220 -17.44 1.60 2.61
C HIS A 220 -17.89 0.18 2.31
N LEU A 221 -18.11 -0.10 1.02
CA LEU A 221 -18.20 -1.48 0.55
C LEU A 221 -16.79 -2.06 0.50
N GLY A 222 -16.64 -3.31 0.92
CA GLY A 222 -15.35 -3.96 0.97
C GLY A 222 -15.46 -5.47 1.03
N ALA A 223 -14.37 -6.10 1.42
CA ALA A 223 -14.31 -7.54 1.62
C ALA A 223 -13.31 -7.89 2.72
N VAL A 224 -13.61 -8.99 3.41
CA VAL A 224 -12.62 -9.75 4.19
C VAL A 224 -12.05 -10.84 3.29
N ILE A 225 -10.74 -10.99 3.31
CA ILE A 225 -9.99 -11.99 2.55
C ILE A 225 -9.41 -12.96 3.57
N ASP A 226 -9.97 -14.16 3.63
CA ASP A 226 -9.65 -15.17 4.66
C ASP A 226 -8.24 -15.74 4.46
N SER A 227 -7.92 -15.98 3.20
CA SER A 227 -6.63 -16.49 2.74
C SER A 227 -6.46 -16.12 1.28
N ALA A 228 -5.30 -15.62 0.94
CA ALA A 228 -4.92 -15.32 -0.42
C ALA A 228 -3.45 -15.65 -0.68
N SER A 229 -3.15 -15.79 -1.95
CA SER A 229 -1.79 -15.77 -2.46
C SER A 229 -1.73 -14.81 -3.63
N PHE A 230 -0.64 -14.04 -3.71
CA PHE A 230 -0.42 -13.19 -4.86
C PHE A 230 1.04 -13.19 -5.30
N THR A 231 1.24 -12.76 -6.53
CA THR A 231 2.56 -12.48 -7.09
C THR A 231 2.57 -11.05 -7.59
N LEU A 232 3.62 -10.32 -7.24
CA LEU A 232 3.94 -9.03 -7.84
C LEU A 232 5.21 -9.18 -8.67
N ASP A 233 5.05 -9.10 -9.99
CA ASP A 233 6.16 -9.25 -10.93
C ASP A 233 7.14 -8.08 -10.86
N GLU A 234 8.34 -8.28 -11.39
CA GLU A 234 9.31 -7.20 -11.64
C GLU A 234 8.68 -6.03 -12.44
N PRO A 235 9.08 -4.79 -12.14
CA PRO A 235 8.61 -3.63 -12.90
C PRO A 235 9.12 -3.71 -14.35
N ARG A 236 8.24 -3.41 -15.29
CA ARG A 236 8.57 -3.18 -16.69
C ARG A 236 8.52 -1.70 -16.98
N PHE A 237 9.60 -1.17 -17.52
CA PHE A 237 9.71 0.24 -17.89
C PHE A 237 9.25 0.41 -19.35
N ARG A 238 8.57 1.52 -19.62
CA ARG A 238 8.19 1.94 -20.96
C ARG A 238 8.97 3.17 -21.37
#